data_AF-A0A3M6BZA8-F1
#
_entry.id   AF-A0A3M6BZA8-F1
#
_cell.length_a   1.000
_cell.length_b   1.000
_cell.length_c   1.000
_cell.angle_alpha   90.00
_cell.angle_beta   90.00
_cell.angle_gamma   90.00
#
_symmetry.space_group_name_H-M   'P 1'
#
loop_
_entity.id
_entity.type
_entity.pdbx_description
1 polymer ?
#
loop_
_entity_poly.entity_id
_entity_poly.type
_entity_poly.pdbx_seq_one_letter_code
_entity_poly.pdbx_strand_id
1 'polypeptide(L)'
;MKCGVRGSDTVEERAVPQGNVPGERYSPTQPFSVDMPSIGNQTLKESDMWGATAFDQLMCRIAFKGLRHEGVYTPPGLDPALQFPGSLGGMNWGSVSVDPTNSYMFVNDMRLGLANYMIPRDKIAAGASGIEMGVVPQTGTPFGAMRQRFLSAVGIPCQAPPFGTMSAIDLKTKKLMWQVPVGTVKDTGPMGIRMGLPIPIGMPTLGASLSTQSGLLFFAGTQDFYLRAFDSGNGNEIWKARLPVGSQSGPMTVSDPR
;
A
#
# COMPACT_ATOMS: atom_id res chain seq x y z
N MET A 1 -28.59 25.09 -21.43
CA MET A 1 -28.38 24.76 -20.01
C MET A 1 -27.01 24.11 -19.87
N LYS A 2 -26.02 24.83 -19.34
CA LYS A 2 -24.74 24.21 -18.95
C LYS A 2 -24.93 23.70 -17.52
N CYS A 3 -24.93 22.38 -17.34
CA CYS A 3 -24.85 21.79 -16.00
C CYS A 3 -23.49 22.15 -15.41
N GLY A 4 -23.49 23.15 -14.53
CA GLY A 4 -22.32 23.50 -13.74
C GLY A 4 -22.16 22.50 -12.61
N VAL A 5 -21.21 21.58 -12.76
CA VAL A 5 -20.59 20.91 -11.61
C VAL A 5 -19.60 21.91 -11.03
N ARG A 6 -20.03 22.68 -10.02
CA ARG A 6 -19.14 23.52 -9.22
C ARG A 6 -18.41 22.61 -8.23
N GLY A 7 -17.21 22.21 -8.61
CA GLY A 7 -16.29 21.39 -7.83
C GLY A 7 -15.24 20.80 -8.77
N SER A 8 -14.39 21.63 -9.38
CA SER A 8 -13.26 21.10 -10.15
C SER A 8 -12.21 20.63 -9.17
N ASP A 9 -12.13 19.31 -8.95
CA ASP A 9 -10.94 18.73 -8.35
C ASP A 9 -9.76 19.07 -9.28
N THR A 10 -8.83 19.88 -8.79
CA THR A 10 -7.71 20.36 -9.61
C THR A 10 -6.77 19.19 -9.87
N VAL A 11 -6.55 18.90 -11.16
CA VAL A 11 -5.56 17.92 -11.61
C VAL A 11 -4.43 18.68 -12.29
N GLU A 12 -3.21 18.45 -11.83
CA GLU A 12 -2.00 19.02 -12.43
C GLU A 12 -1.21 17.95 -13.17
N GLU A 13 -0.92 18.20 -14.44
CA GLU A 13 0.04 17.39 -15.20
C GLU A 13 1.47 17.78 -14.78
N ARG A 14 2.23 16.83 -14.25
CA ARG A 14 3.63 17.05 -13.86
C ARG A 14 4.54 16.11 -14.63
N ALA A 15 5.74 16.61 -14.97
CA ALA A 15 6.77 15.79 -15.59
C ALA A 15 7.17 14.64 -14.66
N VAL A 16 7.38 13.46 -15.25
CA VAL A 16 7.78 12.25 -14.52
C VAL A 16 8.99 11.58 -15.17
N PRO A 17 9.75 10.74 -14.43
CA PRO A 17 10.85 9.97 -14.99
C PRO A 17 10.43 9.20 -16.24
N GLN A 18 11.31 9.19 -17.24
CA GLN A 18 11.07 8.51 -18.52
C GLN A 18 11.76 7.15 -18.53
N GLY A 19 11.14 6.18 -19.20
CA GLY A 19 11.74 4.88 -19.41
C GLY A 19 12.47 4.81 -20.74
N ASN A 20 13.20 3.71 -20.95
CA ASN A 20 14.04 3.51 -22.13
C ASN A 20 13.86 2.12 -22.75
N VAL A 21 12.77 1.41 -22.43
CA VAL A 21 12.50 0.09 -23.02
C VAL A 21 12.27 0.26 -24.53
N PRO A 22 13.02 -0.45 -25.39
CA PRO A 22 12.89 -0.31 -26.84
C PRO A 22 11.48 -0.59 -27.34
N GLY A 23 10.98 0.31 -28.19
CA GLY A 23 9.64 0.21 -28.78
C GLY A 23 8.51 0.64 -27.85
N GLU A 24 8.80 1.02 -26.60
CA GLU A 24 7.78 1.39 -25.64
C GLU A 24 7.51 2.89 -25.60
N ARG A 25 6.24 3.27 -25.42
CA ARG A 25 5.82 4.67 -25.41
C ARG A 25 5.58 5.17 -23.98
N TYR A 26 6.36 6.16 -23.56
CA TYR A 26 6.21 6.82 -22.28
C TYR A 26 5.48 8.16 -22.41
N SER A 27 4.59 8.44 -21.47
CA SER A 27 4.00 9.77 -21.34
C SER A 27 5.01 10.72 -20.69
N PRO A 28 5.21 11.96 -21.20
CA PRO A 28 6.10 12.93 -20.59
C PRO A 28 5.59 13.40 -19.21
N THR A 29 4.28 13.33 -18.98
CA THR A 29 3.62 13.79 -17.74
C THR A 29 2.66 12.75 -17.17
N GLN A 30 2.30 12.94 -15.90
CA GLN A 30 1.24 12.20 -15.21
C GLN A 30 0.32 13.18 -14.47
N PRO A 31 -0.96 12.83 -14.30
CA PRO A 31 -1.91 13.61 -13.50
C PRO A 31 -1.62 13.46 -12.01
N PHE A 32 -1.62 14.58 -11.29
CA PHE A 32 -1.55 14.63 -9.83
C PHE A 32 -2.82 15.29 -9.29
N SER A 33 -3.48 14.64 -8.34
CA SER A 33 -4.51 15.30 -7.53
C SER A 33 -3.79 16.21 -6.53
N VAL A 34 -4.06 17.51 -6.60
CA VAL A 34 -3.43 18.50 -5.71
C VAL A 34 -4.32 18.93 -4.56
N ASP A 35 -5.62 18.65 -4.69
CA ASP A 35 -6.63 19.02 -3.70
C ASP A 35 -6.75 18.00 -2.57
N MET A 36 -6.46 16.72 -2.84
CA MET A 36 -6.56 15.63 -1.87
C MET A 36 -5.17 15.23 -1.36
N PRO A 37 -5.05 14.75 -0.11
CA PRO A 37 -3.78 14.32 0.42
C PRO A 37 -3.27 13.07 -0.29
N SER A 38 -1.98 13.05 -0.61
CA SER A 38 -1.28 11.83 -1.01
C SER A 38 -0.94 10.99 0.22
N ILE A 39 -1.24 9.69 0.17
CA ILE A 39 -1.02 8.76 1.30
C ILE A 39 0.02 7.71 0.91
N GLY A 40 1.05 7.55 1.75
CA GLY A 40 1.95 6.40 1.70
C GLY A 40 2.77 6.23 0.42
N ASN A 41 3.01 7.32 -0.32
CA ASN A 41 3.69 7.32 -1.62
C ASN A 41 4.97 8.17 -1.66
N GLN A 42 5.61 8.35 -0.50
CA GLN A 42 6.86 9.10 -0.44
C GLN A 42 7.97 8.45 -1.28
N THR A 43 8.81 9.27 -1.91
CA THR A 43 10.04 8.78 -2.55
C THR A 43 11.01 8.31 -1.48
N LEU A 44 11.31 7.01 -1.47
CA LEU A 44 12.18 6.39 -0.49
C LEU A 44 13.64 6.79 -0.70
N LYS A 45 14.39 6.81 0.40
CA LYS A 45 15.85 7.02 0.45
C LYS A 45 16.50 5.86 1.18
N GLU A 46 17.82 5.75 1.08
CA GLU A 46 18.59 4.72 1.79
C GLU A 46 18.35 4.74 3.32
N SER A 47 18.15 5.93 3.89
CA SER A 47 17.83 6.09 5.32
C SER A 47 16.52 5.42 5.74
N ASP A 48 15.61 5.21 4.79
CA ASP A 48 14.29 4.65 5.01
C ASP A 48 14.31 3.11 4.96
N MET A 49 15.49 2.50 4.86
CA MET A 49 15.65 1.06 4.87
C MET A 49 15.65 0.51 6.31
N TRP A 50 15.05 -0.67 6.45
CA TRP A 50 14.76 -1.35 7.70
C TRP A 50 15.20 -2.81 7.66
N GLY A 51 15.30 -3.43 8.84
CA GLY A 51 15.58 -4.85 8.99
C GLY A 51 15.41 -5.28 10.44
N ALA A 52 15.32 -6.58 10.69
CA ALA A 52 15.23 -7.12 12.07
C ALA A 52 16.51 -6.90 12.88
N THR A 53 17.65 -6.78 12.20
CA THR A 53 18.98 -6.57 12.81
C THR A 53 19.76 -5.52 12.01
N ALA A 54 20.87 -5.04 12.55
CA ALA A 54 21.75 -4.11 11.83
C ALA A 54 22.30 -4.73 10.52
N PHE A 55 22.60 -6.03 10.51
CA PHE A 55 23.03 -6.73 9.29
C PHE A 55 21.90 -6.85 8.27
N ASP A 56 20.68 -7.15 8.73
CA ASP A 56 19.50 -7.24 7.87
C ASP A 56 19.19 -5.89 7.21
N GLN A 57 19.25 -4.80 8.01
CA GLN A 57 19.08 -3.44 7.52
C GLN A 57 20.18 -3.06 6.51
N LEU A 58 21.43 -3.41 6.78
CA LEU A 58 22.55 -3.17 5.86
C LEU A 58 22.31 -3.87 4.50
N MET A 59 21.87 -5.13 4.53
CA MET A 59 21.56 -5.86 3.29
C MET A 59 20.41 -5.22 2.52
N CYS A 60 19.37 -4.74 3.21
CA CYS A 60 18.30 -3.97 2.58
C CYS A 60 18.80 -2.66 1.95
N ARG A 61 19.75 -1.96 2.58
CA ARG A 61 20.39 -0.76 2.00
C ARG A 61 21.20 -1.09 0.74
N ILE A 62 21.95 -2.17 0.76
CA ILE A 62 22.70 -2.64 -0.41
C ILE A 62 21.73 -3.00 -1.54
N ALA A 63 20.66 -3.73 -1.23
CA ALA A 63 19.63 -4.08 -2.21
C ALA A 63 18.97 -2.82 -2.79
N PHE A 64 18.58 -1.85 -1.96
CA PHE A 64 18.00 -0.57 -2.40
C PHE A 64 18.91 0.17 -3.38
N LYS A 65 20.22 0.24 -3.11
CA LYS A 65 21.20 0.89 -4.00
C LYS A 65 21.34 0.21 -5.36
N GLY A 66 20.98 -1.06 -5.46
CA GLY A 66 20.95 -1.80 -6.73
C GLY A 66 19.67 -1.60 -7.53
N LEU A 67 18.68 -0.86 -7.02
CA LEU A 67 17.41 -0.59 -7.69
C LEU A 67 17.34 0.87 -8.16
N ARG A 68 16.74 1.12 -9.32
CA ARG A 68 16.31 2.49 -9.68
C ARG A 68 15.08 2.88 -8.88
N HIS A 69 15.11 4.05 -8.25
CA HIS A 69 13.95 4.63 -7.58
C HIS A 69 13.99 6.16 -7.69
N GLU A 70 13.15 6.69 -8.56
CA GLU A 70 13.04 8.12 -8.89
C GLU A 70 11.68 8.69 -8.45
N GLY A 71 10.94 7.94 -7.63
CA GLY A 71 9.60 8.26 -7.13
C GLY A 71 8.51 7.31 -7.62
N VAL A 72 7.25 7.65 -7.33
CA VAL A 72 6.07 6.79 -7.60
C VAL A 72 5.91 6.41 -9.08
N TYR A 73 6.38 7.27 -9.99
CA TYR A 73 6.30 7.05 -11.44
C TYR A 73 7.60 6.53 -12.05
N THR A 74 8.47 5.89 -11.25
CA THR A 74 9.67 5.23 -11.79
C THR A 74 9.26 4.11 -12.75
N PRO A 75 9.55 4.20 -14.06
CA PRO A 75 9.12 3.20 -15.00
C PRO A 75 10.00 1.93 -14.89
N PRO A 76 9.41 0.74 -15.10
CA PRO A 76 10.18 -0.48 -15.21
C PRO A 76 11.06 -0.41 -16.47
N GLY A 77 12.31 -0.82 -16.31
CA GLY A 77 13.30 -0.94 -17.40
C GLY A 77 13.73 -2.39 -17.58
N LEU A 78 14.82 -2.60 -18.32
CA LEU A 78 15.50 -3.91 -18.35
C LEU A 78 16.29 -4.17 -17.06
N ASP A 79 16.54 -3.12 -16.28
CA ASP A 79 17.11 -3.13 -14.95
C ASP A 79 16.02 -3.05 -13.86
N PRO A 80 16.27 -3.61 -12.66
CA PRO A 80 15.34 -3.54 -11.53
C PRO A 80 14.99 -2.11 -11.11
N ALA A 81 13.70 -1.77 -11.17
CA ALA A 81 13.15 -0.54 -10.63
C ALA A 81 12.31 -0.83 -9.39
N LEU A 82 12.50 -0.06 -8.32
CA LEU A 82 11.65 -0.11 -7.13
C LEU A 82 10.41 0.76 -7.33
N GLN A 83 9.25 0.13 -7.30
CA GLN A 83 7.96 0.80 -7.22
C GLN A 83 7.54 0.89 -5.75
N PHE A 84 7.25 2.10 -5.29
CA PHE A 84 6.74 2.36 -3.94
C PHE A 84 5.63 3.44 -3.95
N PRO A 85 4.41 3.11 -3.50
CA PRO A 85 3.93 1.74 -3.27
C PRO A 85 4.05 0.90 -4.55
N GLY A 86 4.35 -0.39 -4.40
CA GLY A 86 4.35 -1.33 -5.53
C GLY A 86 2.93 -1.69 -5.96
N SER A 87 2.79 -2.54 -6.98
CA SER A 87 1.47 -2.96 -7.51
C SER A 87 0.51 -3.59 -6.50
N LEU A 88 1.02 -4.11 -5.39
CA LEU A 88 0.19 -4.57 -4.28
C LEU A 88 -0.25 -3.42 -3.37
N GLY A 89 0.59 -2.40 -3.20
CA GLY A 89 0.41 -1.32 -2.22
C GLY A 89 -0.56 -0.22 -2.64
N GLY A 90 -0.51 0.89 -1.88
CA GLY A 90 -1.42 2.02 -2.01
C GLY A 90 -2.80 1.73 -1.43
N MET A 91 -3.78 2.51 -1.88
CA MET A 91 -5.19 2.30 -1.61
C MET A 91 -5.70 1.20 -2.57
N ASN A 92 -5.67 -0.04 -2.10
CA ASN A 92 -5.99 -1.21 -2.91
C ASN A 92 -7.36 -1.81 -2.53
N TRP A 93 -7.43 -3.11 -2.26
CA TRP A 93 -8.65 -3.88 -1.94
C TRP A 93 -9.48 -3.39 -0.74
N GLY A 94 -8.99 -2.42 0.04
CA GLY A 94 -9.71 -1.88 1.19
C GLY A 94 -10.82 -0.88 0.86
N SER A 95 -10.82 -0.31 -0.35
CA SER A 95 -11.74 0.79 -0.69
C SER A 95 -11.68 1.91 0.37
N VAL A 96 -12.76 2.66 0.52
CA VAL A 96 -12.94 3.68 1.55
C VAL A 96 -14.28 3.47 2.25
N SER A 97 -14.38 3.88 3.51
CA SER A 97 -15.67 4.04 4.19
C SER A 97 -15.91 5.52 4.48
N VAL A 98 -17.14 5.99 4.29
CA VAL A 98 -17.48 7.40 4.45
C VAL A 98 -18.49 7.56 5.58
N ASP A 99 -18.23 8.50 6.48
CA ASP A 99 -19.21 9.03 7.41
C ASP A 99 -19.77 10.35 6.87
N PRO A 100 -20.99 10.35 6.30
CA PRO A 100 -21.57 11.57 5.74
C PRO A 100 -21.98 12.58 6.81
N THR A 101 -22.18 12.17 8.07
CA THR A 101 -22.59 13.07 9.16
C THR A 101 -21.44 13.99 9.55
N ASN A 102 -20.26 13.42 9.78
CA ASN A 102 -19.05 14.16 10.15
C ASN A 102 -18.20 14.56 8.93
N SER A 103 -18.58 14.11 7.73
CA SER A 103 -17.85 14.35 6.48
C SER A 103 -16.42 13.80 6.49
N TYR A 104 -16.24 12.63 7.11
CA TYR A 104 -14.97 11.91 7.10
C TYR A 104 -14.96 10.80 6.06
N MET A 105 -13.85 10.67 5.36
CA MET A 105 -13.50 9.50 4.55
C MET A 105 -12.36 8.78 5.23
N PHE A 106 -12.57 7.50 5.53
CA PHE A 106 -11.56 6.62 6.11
C PHE A 106 -10.95 5.77 5.01
N VAL A 107 -9.63 5.74 5.01
CA VAL A 107 -8.81 5.12 3.97
C VAL A 107 -7.74 4.28 4.63
N ASN A 108 -7.68 3.00 4.29
CA ASN A 108 -6.51 2.18 4.60
C ASN A 108 -5.59 2.05 3.39
N ASP A 109 -4.30 2.03 3.65
CA ASP A 109 -3.26 1.87 2.63
C ASP A 109 -2.25 0.79 3.03
N MET A 110 -1.64 0.19 2.01
CA MET A 110 -0.54 -0.77 2.15
C MET A 110 0.75 -0.20 1.56
N ARG A 111 1.81 -0.12 2.36
CA ARG A 111 3.09 0.48 2.01
C ARG A 111 4.15 -0.58 1.78
N LEU A 112 4.02 -1.29 0.67
CA LEU A 112 4.96 -2.34 0.27
C LEU A 112 5.68 -1.97 -1.02
N GLY A 113 7.02 -1.97 -0.97
CA GLY A 113 7.87 -1.82 -2.16
C GLY A 113 7.94 -3.11 -2.96
N LEU A 114 7.85 -3.00 -4.29
CA LEU A 114 8.07 -4.12 -5.20
C LEU A 114 9.14 -3.74 -6.23
N ALA A 115 10.12 -4.61 -6.42
CA ALA A 115 11.06 -4.49 -7.52
C ALA A 115 10.40 -5.05 -8.79
N ASN A 116 10.46 -4.30 -9.87
CA ASN A 116 9.89 -4.67 -11.16
C ASN A 116 10.88 -4.38 -12.30
N TYR A 117 11.00 -5.32 -13.23
CA TYR A 117 11.79 -5.14 -14.45
C TYR A 117 11.26 -6.00 -15.59
N MET A 118 11.58 -5.60 -16.81
CA MET A 118 11.18 -6.26 -18.04
C MET A 118 12.18 -7.37 -18.39
N ILE A 119 11.66 -8.53 -18.79
CA ILE A 119 12.45 -9.67 -19.26
C ILE A 119 12.26 -9.77 -20.78
N PRO A 120 13.32 -9.68 -21.59
CA PRO A 120 13.26 -9.95 -23.03
C PRO A 120 12.61 -11.31 -23.33
N ARG A 121 11.76 -11.37 -24.37
CA ARG A 121 10.97 -12.56 -24.71
C ARG A 121 11.79 -13.84 -24.81
N ASP A 122 12.97 -13.75 -25.43
CA ASP A 122 13.91 -14.85 -25.64
C ASP A 122 14.50 -15.40 -24.33
N LYS A 123 14.44 -14.63 -23.23
CA LYS A 123 14.93 -15.01 -21.90
C LYS A 123 13.84 -15.56 -20.97
N ILE A 124 12.59 -15.64 -21.43
CA ILE A 124 11.49 -16.17 -20.62
C ILE A 124 11.45 -17.69 -20.78
N ALA A 125 11.60 -18.40 -19.67
CA ALA A 125 11.52 -19.86 -19.66
C ALA A 125 10.12 -20.35 -20.12
N ALA A 126 10.10 -21.48 -20.84
CA ALA A 126 8.85 -22.12 -21.23
C ALA A 126 8.04 -22.51 -19.98
N GLY A 127 6.75 -22.19 -19.97
CA GLY A 127 5.86 -22.45 -18.83
C GLY A 127 6.06 -21.54 -17.62
N ALA A 128 6.90 -20.50 -17.71
CA ALA A 128 6.97 -19.46 -16.68
C ALA A 128 5.58 -18.89 -16.42
N SER A 129 5.18 -18.77 -15.14
CA SER A 129 3.92 -18.15 -14.76
C SER A 129 4.00 -17.69 -13.31
N GLY A 130 3.61 -16.44 -13.08
CA GLY A 130 3.57 -15.81 -11.78
C GLY A 130 2.27 -15.02 -11.67
N ILE A 131 1.44 -15.34 -10.66
CA ILE A 131 0.13 -14.71 -10.47
C ILE A 131 0.32 -13.27 -9.98
N GLU A 132 0.88 -13.10 -8.79
CA GLU A 132 1.16 -11.78 -8.20
C GLU A 132 2.65 -11.47 -8.14
N MET A 133 3.47 -12.48 -7.89
CA MET A 133 4.92 -12.39 -7.85
C MET A 133 5.55 -13.37 -8.85
N GLY A 134 6.78 -13.09 -9.25
CA GLY A 134 7.53 -13.88 -10.21
C GLY A 134 7.36 -13.39 -11.64
N VAL A 135 7.67 -14.27 -12.59
CA VAL A 135 7.69 -13.97 -14.01
C VAL A 135 6.28 -13.96 -14.59
N VAL A 136 5.92 -12.86 -15.24
CA VAL A 136 4.69 -12.68 -16.01
C VAL A 136 5.06 -12.72 -17.49
N PRO A 137 4.72 -13.79 -18.22
CA PRO A 137 5.18 -13.95 -19.59
C PRO A 137 4.63 -12.90 -20.55
N GLN A 138 3.40 -12.41 -20.34
CA GLN A 138 2.71 -11.50 -21.26
C GLN A 138 2.74 -11.99 -22.72
N THR A 139 2.34 -13.24 -22.99
CA THR A 139 2.43 -13.87 -24.32
C THR A 139 1.91 -12.95 -25.44
N GLY A 140 2.72 -12.77 -26.49
CA GLY A 140 2.40 -11.89 -27.63
C GLY A 140 3.14 -10.54 -27.63
N THR A 141 3.80 -10.17 -26.53
CA THR A 141 4.62 -8.94 -26.46
C THR A 141 6.12 -9.23 -26.60
N PRO A 142 6.96 -8.22 -26.90
CA PRO A 142 8.43 -8.39 -26.93
C PRO A 142 9.07 -8.65 -25.55
N PHE A 143 8.34 -8.38 -24.46
CA PHE A 143 8.85 -8.49 -23.09
C PHE A 143 7.82 -9.10 -22.14
N GLY A 144 8.28 -9.91 -21.19
CA GLY A 144 7.56 -10.22 -19.96
C GLY A 144 7.97 -9.27 -18.84
N ALA A 145 7.42 -9.45 -17.65
CA ALA A 145 7.80 -8.70 -16.46
C ALA A 145 8.19 -9.63 -15.32
N MET A 146 9.13 -9.21 -14.48
CA MET A 146 9.44 -9.85 -13.20
C MET A 146 8.92 -8.95 -12.08
N ARG A 147 8.08 -9.48 -11.20
CA ARG A 147 7.64 -8.78 -9.98
C ARG A 147 8.25 -9.46 -8.75
N GLN A 148 9.00 -8.73 -7.95
CA GLN A 148 9.66 -9.24 -6.74
C GLN A 148 9.31 -8.41 -5.52
N ARG A 149 9.09 -9.09 -4.39
CA ARG A 149 8.82 -8.38 -3.14
C ARG A 149 10.13 -7.80 -2.64
N PHE A 150 10.12 -6.54 -2.23
CA PHE A 150 11.30 -5.92 -1.64
C PHE A 150 11.41 -6.30 -0.16
N LEU A 151 11.86 -7.53 0.09
CA LEU A 151 12.01 -8.11 1.41
C LEU A 151 13.48 -8.43 1.71
N SER A 152 13.81 -8.44 2.99
CA SER A 152 15.08 -8.93 3.50
C SER A 152 15.15 -10.46 3.42
N ALA A 153 16.33 -11.04 3.69
CA ALA A 153 16.54 -12.48 3.66
C ALA A 153 15.67 -13.24 4.67
N VAL A 154 15.25 -12.57 5.76
CA VAL A 154 14.34 -13.11 6.77
C VAL A 154 12.86 -12.78 6.49
N GLY A 155 12.54 -12.27 5.30
CA GLY A 155 11.15 -12.07 4.85
C GLY A 155 10.46 -10.82 5.38
N ILE A 156 11.22 -9.85 5.87
CA ILE A 156 10.69 -8.57 6.39
C ILE A 156 10.76 -7.51 5.29
N PRO A 157 9.76 -6.64 5.10
CA PRO A 157 9.88 -5.59 4.11
C PRO A 157 11.07 -4.68 4.40
N CYS A 158 11.86 -4.40 3.36
CA CYS A 158 13.12 -3.68 3.48
C CYS A 158 12.95 -2.17 3.71
N GLN A 159 11.76 -1.61 3.47
CA GLN A 159 11.42 -0.24 3.83
C GLN A 159 11.00 -0.13 5.31
N ALA A 160 11.14 1.05 5.90
CA ALA A 160 10.73 1.29 7.28
C ALA A 160 9.20 1.23 7.45
N PRO A 161 8.73 0.74 8.60
CA PRO A 161 7.32 0.81 8.95
C PRO A 161 6.84 2.27 9.11
N PRO A 162 5.53 2.54 8.97
CA PRO A 162 4.46 1.54 8.90
C PRO A 162 4.29 0.91 7.52
N PHE A 163 4.01 -0.40 7.49
CA PHE A 163 3.67 -1.15 6.27
C PHE A 163 2.19 -1.03 5.88
N GLY A 164 1.37 -0.45 6.75
CA GLY A 164 0.01 -0.05 6.43
C GLY A 164 -0.59 0.83 7.52
N THR A 165 -1.46 1.75 7.11
CA THR A 165 -2.09 2.72 8.01
C THR A 165 -3.60 2.81 7.78
N MET A 166 -4.28 3.43 8.73
CA MET A 166 -5.64 3.96 8.58
C MET A 166 -5.57 5.47 8.69
N SER A 167 -6.25 6.16 7.80
CA SER A 167 -6.25 7.60 7.69
C SER A 167 -7.67 8.13 7.63
N ALA A 168 -7.93 9.25 8.29
CA ALA A 168 -9.17 10.02 8.12
C ALA A 168 -8.88 11.28 7.31
N ILE A 169 -9.68 11.51 6.28
CA ILE A 169 -9.67 12.72 5.46
C ILE A 169 -10.98 13.45 5.71
N ASP A 170 -10.91 14.74 6.06
CA ASP A 170 -12.07 15.61 6.07
C ASP A 170 -12.42 15.99 4.63
N LEU A 171 -13.62 15.59 4.17
CA LEU A 171 -14.10 15.82 2.82
C LEU A 171 -14.47 17.28 2.54
N LYS A 172 -14.72 18.10 3.56
CA LYS A 172 -14.98 19.54 3.41
C LYS A 172 -13.69 20.30 3.18
N THR A 173 -12.67 20.02 3.99
CA THR A 173 -11.39 20.73 3.94
C THR A 173 -10.37 20.05 3.03
N LYS A 174 -10.64 18.81 2.60
CA LYS A 174 -9.74 17.93 1.85
C LYS A 174 -8.38 17.71 2.56
N LYS A 175 -8.40 17.67 3.89
CA LYS A 175 -7.18 17.54 4.72
C LYS A 175 -7.14 16.20 5.43
N LEU A 176 -5.93 15.66 5.55
CA LEU A 176 -5.66 14.54 6.45
C LEU A 176 -5.84 15.00 7.90
N MET A 177 -6.78 14.39 8.62
CA MET A 177 -7.09 14.73 10.01
C MET A 177 -6.22 13.95 10.98
N TRP A 178 -6.09 12.65 10.76
CA TRP A 178 -5.23 11.77 11.51
C TRP A 178 -4.82 10.58 10.66
N GLN A 179 -3.72 9.95 11.05
CA GLN A 179 -3.23 8.71 10.46
C GLN A 179 -2.58 7.85 11.55
N VAL A 180 -2.94 6.58 11.60
CA VAL A 180 -2.43 5.63 12.61
C VAL A 180 -1.96 4.34 11.95
N PRO A 181 -0.85 3.73 12.42
CA PRO A 181 -0.46 2.40 11.98
C PRO A 181 -1.49 1.37 12.46
N VAL A 182 -1.87 0.42 11.61
CA VAL A 182 -2.84 -0.62 11.99
C VAL A 182 -2.22 -2.00 11.94
N GLY A 183 -2.37 -2.76 13.01
CA GLY A 183 -1.83 -4.11 13.12
C GLY A 183 -0.47 -4.19 13.81
N THR A 184 -0.21 -5.36 14.38
CA THR A 184 0.95 -5.65 15.21
C THR A 184 1.71 -6.88 14.71
N VAL A 185 2.94 -7.07 15.21
CA VAL A 185 3.76 -8.27 14.96
C VAL A 185 3.37 -9.47 15.83
N LYS A 186 2.23 -9.46 16.52
CA LYS A 186 1.91 -10.54 17.47
C LYS A 186 1.91 -11.94 16.82
N ASP A 187 1.37 -12.04 15.62
CA ASP A 187 1.16 -13.30 14.90
C ASP A 187 2.05 -13.45 13.65
N THR A 188 3.00 -12.55 13.45
CA THR A 188 3.92 -12.53 12.30
C THR A 188 5.31 -12.08 12.73
N GLY A 189 6.33 -12.33 11.91
CA GLY A 189 7.69 -11.93 12.23
C GLY A 189 8.74 -12.52 11.29
N PRO A 190 10.04 -12.34 11.61
CA PRO A 190 11.15 -12.84 10.81
C PRO A 190 11.00 -14.35 10.57
N MET A 191 11.24 -14.79 9.34
CA MET A 191 11.14 -16.20 8.91
C MET A 191 9.76 -16.84 9.15
N GLY A 192 8.70 -16.03 9.31
CA GLY A 192 7.35 -16.51 9.62
C GLY A 192 7.15 -16.89 11.09
N ILE A 193 8.12 -16.60 11.97
CA ILE A 193 8.03 -16.85 13.40
C ILE A 193 7.18 -15.75 14.04
N ARG A 194 6.17 -16.13 14.82
CA ARG A 194 5.30 -15.19 15.54
C ARG A 194 6.08 -14.51 16.66
N MET A 195 6.05 -13.18 16.75
CA MET A 195 6.77 -12.46 17.83
C MET A 195 6.07 -12.57 19.19
N GLY A 196 4.77 -12.89 19.24
CA GLY A 196 3.99 -13.00 20.49
C GLY A 196 3.70 -11.67 21.19
N LEU A 197 4.45 -10.62 20.89
CA LEU A 197 4.29 -9.27 21.44
C LEU A 197 3.49 -8.37 20.46
N PRO A 198 2.47 -7.63 20.94
CA PRO A 198 1.62 -6.80 20.10
C PRO A 198 2.26 -5.42 19.80
N ILE A 199 3.45 -5.41 19.19
CA ILE A 199 4.14 -4.16 18.82
C ILE A 199 3.47 -3.56 17.57
N PRO A 200 2.95 -2.31 17.61
CA PRO A 200 2.17 -1.70 16.54
C PRO A 200 3.07 -1.17 15.42
N ILE A 201 3.52 -2.07 14.56
CA ILE A 201 4.41 -1.73 13.44
C ILE A 201 3.63 -1.26 12.20
N GLY A 202 2.29 -1.33 12.20
CA GLY A 202 1.46 -1.04 11.03
C GLY A 202 1.63 -2.12 9.98
N MET A 203 0.83 -3.18 10.06
CA MET A 203 0.88 -4.29 9.13
C MET A 203 0.26 -3.95 7.77
N PRO A 204 0.67 -4.64 6.69
CA PRO A 204 -0.02 -4.55 5.41
C PRO A 204 -1.53 -4.72 5.58
N THR A 205 -2.31 -3.71 5.17
CA THR A 205 -3.76 -3.67 5.39
C THR A 205 -4.50 -4.24 4.18
N LEU A 206 -5.49 -5.10 4.42
CA LEU A 206 -6.28 -5.77 3.39
C LEU A 206 -7.74 -5.91 3.85
N GLY A 207 -8.68 -5.44 3.03
CA GLY A 207 -10.11 -5.43 3.36
C GLY A 207 -10.60 -4.06 3.79
N ALA A 208 -11.92 -3.89 3.78
CA ALA A 208 -12.55 -2.58 3.99
C ALA A 208 -12.75 -2.22 5.46
N SER A 209 -12.88 -0.92 5.73
CA SER A 209 -13.37 -0.42 7.00
C SER A 209 -14.89 -0.22 6.98
N LEU A 210 -15.48 -0.13 8.17
CA LEU A 210 -16.89 0.21 8.36
C LEU A 210 -16.98 1.43 9.29
N SER A 211 -17.42 2.57 8.78
CA SER A 211 -17.78 3.73 9.58
C SER A 211 -19.25 3.66 10.01
N THR A 212 -19.55 4.18 11.19
CA THR A 212 -20.90 4.21 11.77
C THR A 212 -21.26 5.60 12.25
N GLN A 213 -22.55 5.92 12.31
CA GLN A 213 -23.04 7.24 12.75
C GLN A 213 -22.66 7.57 14.21
N SER A 214 -22.37 6.56 15.04
CA SER A 214 -21.96 6.76 16.43
C SER A 214 -20.52 7.26 16.59
N GLY A 215 -19.81 7.54 15.49
CA GLY A 215 -18.41 7.97 15.53
C GLY A 215 -17.43 6.82 15.75
N LEU A 216 -17.82 5.59 15.37
CA LEU A 216 -16.96 4.42 15.43
C LEU A 216 -16.56 3.94 14.05
N LEU A 217 -15.28 3.61 13.91
CA LEU A 217 -14.69 3.00 12.73
C LEU A 217 -14.24 1.58 13.05
N PHE A 218 -14.74 0.58 12.33
CA PHE A 218 -14.36 -0.81 12.51
C PHE A 218 -13.40 -1.29 11.41
N PHE A 219 -12.41 -2.08 11.79
CA PHE A 219 -11.45 -2.66 10.86
C PHE A 219 -10.89 -4.00 11.36
N ALA A 220 -10.80 -4.99 10.47
CA ALA A 220 -10.26 -6.32 10.78
C ALA A 220 -9.15 -6.78 9.83
N GLY A 221 -8.75 -5.92 8.90
CA GLY A 221 -7.90 -6.23 7.76
C GLY A 221 -6.41 -6.34 8.04
N THR A 222 -6.02 -6.96 9.16
CA THR A 222 -4.61 -7.12 9.56
C THR A 222 -4.27 -8.56 9.94
N GLN A 223 -2.97 -8.87 9.85
CA GLN A 223 -2.44 -10.22 10.06
C GLN A 223 -2.27 -10.63 11.54
N ASP A 224 -2.68 -9.78 12.49
CA ASP A 224 -2.68 -10.08 13.93
C ASP A 224 -4.07 -10.45 14.49
N PHE A 225 -5.00 -10.70 13.58
CA PHE A 225 -6.28 -11.36 13.85
C PHE A 225 -7.14 -10.59 14.85
N TYR A 226 -7.22 -9.28 14.72
CA TYR A 226 -8.08 -8.44 15.56
C TYR A 226 -9.13 -7.73 14.72
N LEU A 227 -10.40 -7.81 15.15
CA LEU A 227 -11.41 -6.82 14.84
C LEU A 227 -11.22 -5.65 15.82
N ARG A 228 -11.07 -4.43 15.30
CA ARG A 228 -10.86 -3.21 16.06
C ARG A 228 -11.99 -2.24 15.88
N ALA A 229 -12.22 -1.42 16.90
CA ALA A 229 -13.00 -0.19 16.80
C ALA A 229 -12.10 0.99 17.15
N PHE A 230 -12.14 2.01 16.32
CA PHE A 230 -11.46 3.28 16.50
C PHE A 230 -12.48 4.40 16.71
N ASP A 231 -12.11 5.39 17.52
CA ASP A 231 -12.79 6.68 17.53
C ASP A 231 -12.54 7.38 16.19
N SER A 232 -13.62 7.74 15.50
CA SER A 232 -13.55 8.32 14.16
C SER A 232 -12.90 9.71 14.11
N GLY A 233 -12.94 10.47 15.22
CA GLY A 233 -12.45 11.84 15.29
C GLY A 233 -10.94 11.94 15.52
N ASN A 234 -10.33 10.93 16.15
CA ASN A 234 -8.91 10.97 16.52
C ASN A 234 -8.11 9.71 16.14
N GLY A 235 -8.76 8.62 15.71
CA GLY A 235 -8.10 7.38 15.29
C GLY A 235 -7.61 6.51 16.45
N ASN A 236 -7.96 6.82 17.70
CA ASN A 236 -7.57 6.00 18.85
C ASN A 236 -8.30 4.65 18.81
N GLU A 237 -7.54 3.56 18.98
CA GLU A 237 -8.11 2.23 19.20
C GLU A 237 -8.79 2.21 20.58
N ILE A 238 -10.13 2.16 20.61
CA ILE A 238 -10.90 2.14 21.85
C ILE A 238 -11.33 0.73 22.25
N TRP A 239 -11.32 -0.21 21.29
CA TRP A 239 -11.67 -1.60 21.53
C TRP A 239 -11.06 -2.52 20.48
N LYS A 240 -10.78 -3.76 20.88
CA LYS A 240 -10.47 -4.85 19.96
C LYS A 240 -10.90 -6.20 20.53
N ALA A 241 -11.26 -7.12 19.63
CA ALA A 241 -11.44 -8.53 19.93
C ALA A 241 -10.67 -9.41 18.96
N ARG A 242 -10.23 -10.56 19.44
CA ARG A 242 -9.44 -11.50 18.65
C ARG A 242 -10.36 -12.38 17.80
N LEU A 243 -9.99 -12.54 16.54
CA LEU A 243 -10.59 -13.47 15.59
C LEU A 243 -9.77 -14.77 15.57
N PRO A 244 -10.38 -15.91 15.20
CA PRO A 244 -9.66 -17.17 15.08
C PRO A 244 -8.62 -17.14 13.94
N VAL A 245 -8.84 -16.32 12.92
CA VAL A 245 -7.98 -16.15 11.74
C VAL A 245 -8.00 -14.69 11.26
N GLY A 246 -7.10 -14.33 10.36
CA GLY A 246 -7.08 -13.01 9.73
C GLY A 246 -8.30 -12.78 8.84
N SER A 247 -8.94 -11.63 9.01
CA SER A 247 -9.97 -11.18 8.07
C SER A 247 -9.32 -10.45 6.91
N GLN A 248 -9.85 -10.65 5.71
CA GLN A 248 -9.53 -9.85 4.52
C GLN A 248 -10.78 -9.15 3.98
N SER A 249 -11.93 -9.33 4.64
CA SER A 249 -13.21 -8.73 4.30
C SER A 249 -13.51 -7.55 5.22
N GLY A 250 -14.36 -6.64 4.73
CA GLY A 250 -14.89 -5.55 5.55
C GLY A 250 -15.87 -6.03 6.61
N PRO A 251 -15.87 -5.45 7.82
CA PRO A 251 -16.96 -5.63 8.78
C PRO A 251 -18.30 -5.16 8.19
N MET A 252 -19.40 -5.77 8.61
CA MET A 252 -20.75 -5.33 8.28
C MET A 252 -21.60 -5.23 9.55
N THR A 253 -22.61 -4.37 9.52
CA THR A 253 -23.58 -4.24 10.60
C THR A 253 -24.99 -4.21 10.02
N VAL A 254 -25.94 -4.82 10.73
CA VAL A 254 -27.37 -4.84 10.40
C VAL A 254 -28.16 -4.80 11.70
N SER A 255 -29.36 -4.24 11.66
CA SER A 255 -30.35 -4.38 12.73
C SER A 255 -31.23 -5.59 12.45
N ASP A 256 -31.37 -6.50 13.41
CA ASP A 256 -32.44 -7.49 13.37
C ASP A 256 -33.72 -6.85 13.92
N PRO A 257 -34.88 -6.94 13.26
CA PRO A 257 -36.13 -6.31 13.71
C PRO A 257 -36.76 -6.89 14.99
N ARG A 258 -36.05 -7.74 15.73
CA ARG A 258 -36.56 -8.42 16.93
C ARG A 258 -36.37 -7.59 18.19
#